data_AF-A0A0D2NKS0-F1
#
_entry.id   AF-A0A0D2NKS0-F1
#
_cell.length_a   1.000
_cell.length_b   1.000
_cell.length_c   1.000
_cell.angle_alpha   90.00
_cell.angle_beta   90.00
_cell.angle_gamma   90.00
#
_symmetry.space_group_name_H-M   'P 1'
#
loop_
_entity.id
_entity.type
_entity.pdbx_description
1 polymer ?
#
loop_
_entity_poly.entity_id
_entity_poly.type
_entity_poly.pdbx_seq_one_letter_code
_entity_poly.pdbx_strand_id
1 'polypeptide(L)' 'MDGTENEHGDVEVKGFPTILLFPAGKGAKPITFDGGDRSLKALTKFLKKNAKVKFELPKKEKKADKEEDEEKDEL' A
#
# COMPACT_ATOMS: atom_id res chain seq x y z
N MET A 1 6.47 -1.10 -9.37
CA MET A 1 7.06 -0.28 -10.44
C MET A 1 8.17 0.54 -9.82
N ASP A 2 9.35 0.54 -10.43
CA ASP A 2 10.43 1.43 -10.01
C ASP A 2 10.21 2.79 -10.65
N GLY A 3 9.85 3.79 -9.83
CA GLY A 3 9.57 5.15 -10.30
C GLY A 3 10.83 6.01 -10.51
N THR A 4 12.04 5.50 -10.25
CA THR A 4 13.29 6.20 -10.54
C THR A 4 13.76 5.96 -11.97
N GLU A 5 13.48 4.78 -12.51
CA GLU A 5 13.85 4.38 -13.89
C GLU A 5 12.67 4.34 -14.86
N ASN A 6 11.42 4.46 -14.38
CA ASN A 6 10.23 4.33 -15.23
C ASN A 6 9.22 5.46 -15.01
N GLU A 7 8.74 6.04 -16.11
CA GLU A 7 7.68 7.03 -16.14
C GLU A 7 6.34 6.41 -16.54
N HIS A 8 5.23 6.90 -15.98
CA HIS A 8 3.89 6.44 -16.35
C HIS A 8 2.90 7.61 -16.33
N GLY A 9 2.19 7.84 -17.45
CA GLY A 9 1.34 9.04 -17.63
C GLY A 9 0.20 9.21 -16.62
N ASP A 10 -0.35 8.11 -16.11
CA ASP A 10 -1.40 8.15 -15.06
C ASP A 10 -0.85 8.17 -13.62
N VAL A 11 0.47 8.23 -13.43
CA VAL A 11 1.12 8.16 -12.11
C VAL A 11 1.91 9.43 -11.85
N GLU A 12 1.48 10.20 -10.86
CA GLU A 12 2.25 11.33 -10.35
C GLU A 12 3.00 10.91 -9.09
N VAL A 13 4.33 10.77 -9.21
CA VAL A 13 5.20 10.41 -8.08
C VAL A 13 5.67 11.67 -7.37
N LYS A 14 5.15 11.95 -6.17
CA LYS A 14 5.59 13.10 -5.35
C LYS A 14 6.77 12.78 -4.43
N GLY A 15 7.02 11.49 -4.19
CA GLY A 15 8.06 11.00 -3.30
C GLY A 15 8.00 9.47 -3.18
N PHE A 16 8.92 8.90 -2.41
CA PHE A 16 9.02 7.44 -2.28
C PHE A 16 8.82 6.98 -0.83
N PRO A 17 8.15 5.84 -0.62
CA PRO A 17 7.27 5.12 -1.56
C PRO A 17 5.93 5.85 -1.78
N THR A 18 5.46 5.87 -3.03
CA THR A 18 4.09 6.26 -3.40
C THR A 18 3.26 5.00 -3.66
N ILE A 19 2.08 4.89 -3.04
CA ILE A 19 1.18 3.74 -3.17
C ILE A 19 -0.12 4.23 -3.83
N LEU A 20 -0.45 3.66 -4.99
CA LEU A 20 -1.66 3.96 -5.76
C LEU A 20 -2.48 2.68 -5.95
N LEU A 21 -3.81 2.79 -5.84
CA LEU A 21 -4.76 1.74 -6.22
C LEU A 21 -5.44 2.10 -7.53
N PHE A 22 -5.38 1.18 -8.51
CA PHE A 22 -6.11 1.28 -9.77
C PHE A 22 -7.35 0.36 -9.70
N PRO A 23 -8.55 0.91 -9.41
CA PRO A 23 -9.76 0.10 -9.32
C PRO A 23 -10.18 -0.45 -10.69
N ALA A 24 -10.86 -1.60 -10.69
CA ALA A 24 -11.28 -2.25 -11.92
C ALA A 24 -12.29 -1.42 -12.72
N GLY A 25 -12.12 -1.36 -14.04
CA GLY A 25 -13.05 -0.72 -14.97
C GLY A 25 -12.40 0.33 -15.85
N LYS A 26 -12.96 0.56 -17.05
CA LYS A 26 -12.45 1.56 -17.98
C LYS A 26 -12.60 2.97 -17.41
N GLY A 27 -11.53 3.76 -17.50
CA GLY A 27 -11.50 5.17 -17.08
C GLY A 27 -11.49 5.38 -15.56
N ALA A 28 -11.24 4.33 -14.77
CA ALA A 28 -11.16 4.47 -13.33
C ALA A 28 -9.86 5.19 -12.94
N LYS A 29 -9.98 6.28 -12.18
CA LYS A 29 -8.83 7.08 -11.76
C LYS A 29 -8.05 6.37 -10.65
N PRO A 30 -6.71 6.48 -10.63
CA PRO A 30 -5.91 5.98 -9.53
C PRO A 30 -6.29 6.69 -8.23
N ILE A 31 -6.31 5.92 -7.13
CA ILE A 31 -6.59 6.41 -5.79
C ILE A 31 -5.28 6.36 -5.00
N THR A 32 -4.82 7.53 -4.56
CA THR A 32 -3.64 7.64 -3.72
C THR A 32 -3.91 7.13 -2.31
N PHE A 33 -2.99 6.35 -1.78
CA PHE A 33 -3.00 5.98 -0.38
C PHE A 33 -2.34 7.08 0.46
N ASP A 34 -3.15 8.01 0.96
CA ASP A 34 -2.71 9.11 1.82
C ASP A 34 -2.83 8.79 3.32
N GLY A 35 -3.20 7.54 3.69
CA GLY A 35 -3.78 7.24 5.00
C GLY A 35 -3.00 6.30 5.90
N GLY A 36 -2.27 6.84 6.88
CA GLY A 36 -1.79 6.14 8.08
C GLY A 36 -0.50 5.33 7.90
N ASP A 37 -0.21 4.48 8.89
CA ASP A 37 0.97 3.61 8.88
C ASP A 37 0.91 2.64 7.72
N ARG A 38 2.05 2.35 7.08
CA ARG A 38 2.20 1.36 5.98
C ARG A 38 2.07 -0.09 6.46
N SER A 39 1.19 -0.31 7.43
CA SER A 39 0.89 -1.59 8.06
C SER A 39 -0.07 -2.42 7.21
N LEU A 40 0.02 -3.75 7.36
CA LEU A 40 -0.89 -4.70 6.71
C LEU A 40 -2.37 -4.40 7.02
N LYS A 41 -2.66 -3.93 8.24
CA LYS A 41 -4.03 -3.57 8.66
C LYS A 41 -4.56 -2.35 7.89
N ALA A 42 -3.75 -1.30 7.76
CA ALA A 42 -4.13 -0.08 7.04
C ALA A 42 -4.33 -0.35 5.55
N LEU A 43 -3.39 -1.09 4.92
CA LEU A 43 -3.49 -1.50 3.52
C LEU A 43 -4.73 -2.37 3.27
N THR A 44 -5.01 -3.32 4.16
CA THR A 44 -6.22 -4.15 4.07
C THR A 44 -7.49 -3.32 4.15
N LYS A 45 -7.55 -2.35 5.07
CA LYS A 45 -8.70 -1.45 5.23
C LYS A 45 -8.88 -0.57 3.99
N PHE A 46 -7.78 -0.06 3.45
CA PHE A 46 -7.77 0.75 2.24
C PHE A 46 -8.28 -0.03 1.02
N LEU A 47 -7.78 -1.26 0.81
CA LEU A 47 -8.25 -2.14 -0.26
C LEU A 47 -9.73 -2.46 -0.09
N LYS A 48 -10.19 -2.83 1.11
CA LYS A 48 -11.61 -3.12 1.36
C LYS A 48 -12.54 -1.93 1.09
N LYS A 49 -12.06 -0.70 1.29
CA LYS A 49 -12.84 0.53 1.07
C LYS A 49 -12.92 0.92 -0.42
N ASN A 50 -11.83 0.74 -1.16
CA ASN A 50 -11.68 1.31 -2.50
C ASN A 50 -11.69 0.26 -3.62
N ALA A 51 -11.54 -1.03 -3.31
CA ALA A 51 -11.62 -2.10 -4.30
C ALA A 51 -13.06 -2.23 -4.82
N LYS A 52 -13.19 -2.19 -6.15
CA LYS A 52 -14.48 -2.37 -6.81
C LYS A 52 -14.97 -3.82 -6.77
N VAL A 53 -14.05 -4.77 -6.83
CA VAL A 53 -14.35 -6.20 -6.74
C VAL A 53 -14.20 -6.62 -5.29
N LYS A 54 -15.24 -7.26 -4.73
CA LYS A 54 -15.17 -7.83 -3.40
C LYS A 54 -14.16 -8.98 -3.39
N PHE A 55 -13.26 -8.97 -2.41
CA PHE A 55 -12.25 -10.00 -2.24
C PHE A 55 -12.28 -10.50 -0.80
N GLU A 56 -11.90 -11.76 -0.62
CA GLU A 56 -11.70 -12.37 0.68
C GLU A 56 -10.22 -12.61 0.89
N LEU A 57 -9.71 -12.22 2.07
CA LEU A 57 -8.33 -12.50 2.43
C LEU A 57 -8.26 -13.91 3.02
N PRO A 58 -7.29 -14.73 2.59
CA PRO A 58 -7.03 -15.99 3.27
C PRO A 58 -6.67 -15.70 4.73
N LYS A 59 -7.36 -16.35 5.66
CA LYS A 59 -7.04 -16.24 7.09
C LYS A 59 -5.67 -16.89 7.31
N LYS A 60 -4.64 -16.06 7.49
CA LYS A 60 -3.31 -16.52 7.88
C LYS A 60 -3.40 -17.06 9.32
N GLU A 61 -3.19 -18.35 9.49
CA GLU A 61 -2.92 -18.91 10.82
C GLU A 61 -1.68 -18.19 11.37
N LYS A 62 -1.77 -17.74 12.63
CA LYS A 62 -0.73 -16.95 13.29
C LYS A 62 0.58 -17.76 13.35
N LYS A 63 1.52 -17.49 12.45
CA LYS A 63 2.94 -17.71 12.74
C LYS A 63 3.56 -16.35 13.06
N ALA A 64 4.03 -16.27 14.30
CA ALA A 64 4.76 -15.15 14.86
C ALA A 64 6.00 -14.87 14.01
N ASP A 65 6.20 -13.60 13.70
CA ASP A 65 7.50 -13.07 13.33
C ASP A 65 7.74 -11.90 14.28
N LYS A 66 8.51 -12.21 15.33
CA LYS A 66 9.27 -11.26 16.14
C LYS A 66 10.49 -10.91 15.30
N GLU A 67 10.76 -9.62 15.15
CA GLU A 67 12.10 -8.98 15.03
C GLU A 67 11.78 -7.47 14.98
N GLU A 68 11.80 -6.80 16.12
CA GLU A 68 12.96 -6.08 16.70
C GLU A 68 13.39 -4.88 15.83
N ASP A 69 12.91 -3.69 16.21
CA ASP A 69 13.62 -2.44 16.00
C ASP A 69 13.52 -1.67 17.33
N GLU A 70 14.36 -2.08 18.29
CA GLU A 70 14.70 -1.27 19.45
C GLU A 70 15.68 -0.19 18.99
N GLU A 71 15.20 1.06 19.03
CA GLU A 71 15.85 2.25 19.56
C GLU A 71 17.34 2.08 19.95
N LYS A 72 18.23 2.77 19.23
CA LYS A 72 19.49 3.22 19.82
C LYS A 72 19.73 4.70 19.50
N ASP A 73 19.17 5.51 20.38
CA ASP A 73 19.66 6.84 20.75
C ASP A 73 21.19 6.80 21.04
N GLU A 74 21.85 7.88 20.62
CA GLU A 74 23.15 8.44 21.06
C GLU A 74 24.48 7.66 20.87
N LEU A 75 25.33 8.21 19.99
CA LEU A 75 26.71 8.61 20.35
C LEU A 75 27.16 9.86 19.57
#